data_AF-A0A369ZGU0-F1
#
_entry.id   AF-A0A369ZGU0-F1
#
_cell.length_a   1.000
_cell.length_b   1.000
_cell.length_c   1.000
_cell.angle_alpha   90.00
_cell.angle_beta   90.00
_cell.angle_gamma   90.00
#
_symmetry.space_group_name_H-M   'P 1'
#
loop_
_entity.id
_entity.type
_entity.pdbx_description
1 polymer ?
#
loop_
_entity_poly.entity_id
_entity_poly.type
_entity_poly.pdbx_seq_one_letter_code
_entity_poly.pdbx_strand_id
1 'polypeptide(L)' 'MSKENNGWISAKTQPVPSNGYFLACTHKKDIKILFRTSEYECLVKGNSLYTVDVKDITHWQPLPESPKD' A
#
# COMPACT_ATOMS: atom_id res chain seq x y z
N MET A 1 -14.96 2.40 -15.99
CA MET A 1 -14.21 2.06 -14.77
C MET A 1 -14.62 3.06 -13.70
N SER A 2 -15.49 2.65 -12.78
CA SER A 2 -15.96 3.53 -11.71
C SER A 2 -14.80 3.81 -10.76
N LYS A 3 -14.34 5.07 -10.76
CA LYS A 3 -13.44 5.65 -9.75
C LYS A 3 -14.20 5.77 -8.43
N GLU A 4 -14.64 4.65 -7.87
CA GLU A 4 -15.17 4.66 -6.52
C GLU A 4 -13.98 4.80 -5.59
N ASN A 5 -13.90 5.94 -4.88
CA ASN A 5 -13.07 6.17 -3.69
C ASN A 5 -11.67 6.80 -3.88
N ASN A 6 -11.58 8.04 -4.38
CA ASN A 6 -10.39 8.91 -4.27
C ASN A 6 -9.03 8.31 -4.75
N GLY A 7 -9.04 7.30 -5.62
CA GLY A 7 -7.83 6.61 -6.09
C GLY A 7 -7.43 5.36 -5.29
N TRP A 8 -8.21 4.98 -4.27
CA TRP A 8 -8.04 3.73 -3.54
C TRP A 8 -8.61 2.53 -4.30
N ILE A 9 -7.84 1.45 -4.31
CA ILE A 9 -8.14 0.18 -4.97
C ILE A 9 -8.38 -0.86 -3.87
N SER A 10 -9.52 -1.54 -3.90
CA SER A 10 -9.85 -2.59 -2.93
C SER A 10 -8.99 -3.83 -3.17
N ALA A 11 -8.37 -4.35 -2.10
CA ALA A 11 -7.59 -5.59 -2.15
C ALA A 11 -8.46 -6.81 -2.51
N LYS A 12 -9.78 -6.71 -2.33
CA LYS A 12 -10.74 -7.76 -2.73
C LYS A 12 -10.98 -7.81 -4.24
N THR A 13 -10.94 -6.65 -4.90
CA THR A 13 -11.21 -6.54 -6.34
C THR A 13 -9.92 -6.64 -7.16
N GLN A 14 -8.83 -6.09 -6.65
CA GLN A 14 -7.53 -6.15 -7.27
C GLN A 14 -6.45 -6.41 -6.22
N PRO A 15 -5.64 -7.46 -6.36
CA PRO A 15 -4.63 -7.80 -5.37
C PRO A 15 -3.61 -6.67 -5.23
N VAL A 16 -3.08 -6.55 -4.02
CA VAL A 16 -1.97 -5.65 -3.71
C VAL A 16 -0.76 -6.03 -4.58
N PRO A 17 -0.05 -5.07 -5.21
CA PRO A 17 1.13 -5.34 -6.03
C PRO A 17 2.14 -6.22 -5.31
N SER A 18 2.78 -7.15 -6.02
CA SER A 18 3.80 -8.05 -5.48
C SER A 18 5.16 -7.38 -5.28
N ASN A 19 5.36 -6.22 -5.88
CA ASN A 19 6.59 -5.43 -5.77
C ASN A 19 6.30 -3.92 -5.86
N GLY A 20 7.25 -3.12 -5.38
CA GLY A 20 7.24 -1.66 -5.52
C GLY A 20 6.76 -0.91 -4.28
N TYR A 21 6.43 0.37 -4.48
CA TYR A 21 6.01 1.29 -3.41
C TYR A 21 4.55 1.71 -3.60
N PHE A 22 3.76 1.65 -2.54
CA PHE A 22 2.34 2.03 -2.57
C PHE A 22 1.86 2.45 -1.18
N LEU A 23 0.76 3.21 -1.13
CA LEU A 23 0.05 3.43 0.13
C LEU A 23 -0.93 2.28 0.35
N ALA A 24 -1.06 1.82 1.59
CA ALA A 24 -1.98 0.79 2.03
C ALA A 24 -2.84 1.30 3.19
N CYS A 25 -4.10 0.89 3.20
CA CYS A 25 -5.05 1.10 4.28
C CYS A 25 -5.38 -0.25 4.92
N THR A 26 -5.10 -0.42 6.21
CA THR A 26 -5.35 -1.69 6.89
C THR A 26 -6.76 -1.76 7.50
N HIS A 27 -7.15 -2.92 8.02
CA HIS A 27 -8.39 -3.08 8.80
C HIS A 27 -8.51 -2.13 10.00
N LYS A 28 -7.38 -1.65 10.54
CA LYS A 28 -7.36 -0.67 11.64
C LYS A 28 -7.56 0.78 11.15
N LYS A 29 -7.83 0.97 9.85
CA LYS A 29 -7.99 2.28 9.18
C LYS A 29 -6.76 3.19 9.28
N ASP A 30 -5.58 2.63 9.51
CA ASP A 30 -4.31 3.35 9.42
C ASP A 30 -3.75 3.29 7.99
N ILE A 31 -3.17 4.42 7.57
CA ILE A 31 -2.55 4.58 6.24
C ILE A 31 -1.03 4.46 6.36
N LYS A 32 -0.45 3.76 5.40
CA LYS A 32 0.89 3.19 5.47
C LYS A 32 1.57 3.23 4.09
N ILE A 33 2.78 3.82 3.93
CA ILE A 33 3.62 3.76 2.69
C ILE A 33 4.44 2.46 2.58
N LEU A 34 3.89 1.37 2.06
CA LEU A 34 4.60 0.09 2.00
C LEU A 34 5.62 0.04 0.85
N PHE A 35 6.77 -0.59 1.14
CA PHE A 35 7.66 -1.14 0.14
C PHE A 35 7.58 -2.66 0.20
N ARG A 36 7.28 -3.29 -0.94
CA ARG A 36 7.23 -4.75 -1.06
C ARG A 36 8.32 -5.25 -2.00
N THR A 37 9.08 -6.23 -1.53
CA THR A 37 9.90 -7.11 -2.37
C THR A 37 9.26 -8.49 -2.41
N SER A 38 9.75 -9.40 -3.25
CA SER A 38 9.21 -10.76 -3.43
C SER A 38 9.06 -11.57 -2.14
N GLU A 39 9.69 -11.15 -1.03
CA GLU A 39 9.73 -11.91 0.22
C GLU A 39 9.02 -11.22 1.40
N TYR A 40 9.07 -9.89 1.58
CA TYR A 40 8.46 -9.20 2.74
C TYR A 40 8.04 -7.73 2.48
N GLU A 41 7.00 -7.28 3.20
CA GLU A 41 6.46 -5.91 3.23
C GLU A 41 7.00 -5.13 4.44
N CYS A 42 7.49 -3.90 4.25
CA CYS A 42 7.92 -3.05 5.37
C CYS A 42 7.64 -1.57 5.14
N LEU A 43 7.32 -0.92 6.26
CA LEU A 43 7.21 0.52 6.39
C LEU A 43 8.15 1.05 7.45
N VAL A 44 8.84 2.12 7.10
CA VAL A 44 9.77 2.81 7.99
C VAL A 44 8.99 3.75 8.91
N LYS A 45 8.95 3.47 10.21
CA LYS A 45 8.64 4.47 11.23
C LYS A 45 9.80 4.51 12.24
N GLY A 46 10.59 5.58 12.23
CA GLY A 46 11.63 5.84 13.23
C GLY A 46 12.68 4.73 13.37
N ASN A 47 13.36 4.35 12.28
CA ASN A 47 14.41 3.32 12.26
C ASN A 47 14.01 1.90 12.68
N SER A 48 12.72 1.58 12.77
CA SER A 48 12.24 0.21 13.01
C SER A 48 11.50 -0.31 11.78
N LEU A 49 11.88 -1.51 11.32
CA LEU A 49 11.15 -2.27 10.31
C LEU A 49 10.00 -2.99 11.02
N TYR A 50 8.76 -2.70 10.64
CA TYR A 50 7.61 -3.50 11.05
C TYR A 50 6.96 -4.12 9.82
N THR A 51 6.66 -5.41 9.93
CA THR A 51 5.98 -6.17 8.90
C THR A 51 4.47 -5.93 9.02
N VAL A 52 3.85 -5.52 7.92
CA VAL A 52 2.39 -5.61 7.75
C VAL A 52 2.15 -6.89 6.96
N ASP A 53 1.18 -7.68 7.36
CA ASP A 53 0.77 -8.82 6.55
C ASP A 53 -0.14 -8.31 5.43
N VAL A 54 0.12 -8.72 4.18
CA VAL A 54 -0.69 -8.36 3.01
C VAL A 54 -2.17 -8.64 3.26
N LYS A 55 -2.48 -9.70 4.02
CA LYS A 55 -3.85 -10.09 4.35
C LYS A 55 -4.59 -9.03 5.17
N ASP A 56 -3.86 -8.17 5.87
CA ASP A 56 -4.43 -7.11 6.70
C ASP A 56 -4.74 -5.83 5.90
N ILE A 57 -4.35 -5.79 4.62
CA ILE A 57 -4.59 -4.67 3.71
C ILE A 57 -6.01 -4.76 3.14
N THR A 58 -6.79 -3.69 3.35
CA THR A 58 -8.14 -3.58 2.79
C THR A 58 -8.15 -2.86 1.45
N HIS A 59 -7.33 -1.81 1.32
CA HIS A 59 -7.21 -0.99 0.13
C HIS A 59 -5.77 -0.54 -0.07
N TRP A 60 -5.41 -0.26 -1.31
CA TRP A 60 -4.10 0.27 -1.68
C TRP A 60 -4.21 1.33 -2.78
N GLN A 61 -3.18 2.16 -2.95
CA GLN A 61 -3.08 3.11 -4.05
C GLN A 61 -1.61 3.26 -4.47
N PRO A 62 -1.32 3.47 -5.76
CA PRO A 62 0.03 3.79 -6.19
C PRO A 62 0.49 5.11 -5.56
N LEU A 63 1.80 5.28 -5.37
CA LEU A 63 2.33 6.59 -5.02
C LEU A 63 2.14 7.58 -6.18
N PRO A 64 1.93 8.88 -5.88
CA PRO A 64 1.92 9.89 -6.92
C PRO A 64 3.25 9.90 -7.68
N GLU A 65 3.21 10.25 -8.96
CA GLU A 65 4.43 10.45 -9.74
C GLU A 65 5.31 11.51 -9.06
N SER A 66 6.62 11.32 -9.13
CA SER A 66 7.57 12.35 -8.71
C SER A 66 7.30 13.64 -9.50
N PRO A 67 7.48 14.82 -8.88
CA PRO A 67 7.46 16.08 -9.61
C PRO A 67 8.41 16.00 -10.81
N LYS A 68 7.96 16.49 -11.96
CA LYS A 68 8.82 16.65 -13.15
C LYS A 68 9.52 18.00 -13.01
N ASP A 69 10.83 18.02 -13.22
CA ASP A 69 11.64 19.26 -13.27
C ASP A 69 11.24 20.16 -14.44
#